data_AF-A0A645BRG4-F1
#
_entry.id   AF-A0A645BRG4-F1
#
_cell.length_a   1.000
_cell.length_b   1.000
_cell.length_c   1.000
_cell.angle_alpha   90.00
_cell.angle_beta   90.00
_cell.angle_gamma   90.00
#
_symmetry.space_group_name_H-M   'P 1'
#
loop_
_entity.id
_entity.type
_entity.pdbx_description
1 polymer ?
#
loop_
_entity_poly.entity_id
_entity_poly.type
_entity_poly.pdbx_seq_one_letter_code
_entity_poly.pdbx_strand_id
1 'polypeptide(L)'
;MKNAQFATGCVIEGTVEESLVFRKVTIAKDAEVRNSIIMQGSQIGEGAILEYCILDKNVTVGPGVTLKGTKDNLVVIEKNKTLTV
;
A
#
# COMPACT_ATOMS: atom_id res chain seq x y z
N MET A 1 5.64 4.91 11.98
CA MET A 1 4.22 5.06 11.61
C MET A 1 3.72 6.39 12.14
N LYS A 2 2.97 7.16 11.34
CA LYS A 2 2.47 8.49 11.73
C LYS A 2 1.09 8.76 11.11
N ASN A 3 0.12 9.20 11.90
CA ASN A 3 -1.25 9.47 11.44
C ASN A 3 -1.80 8.38 10.50
N ALA A 4 -1.73 7.12 10.95
CA ALA A 4 -2.12 5.97 10.15
C ALA A 4 -3.08 5.07 10.93
N GLN A 5 -4.02 4.45 10.22
CA GLN A 5 -5.00 3.52 10.79
C GLN A 5 -4.79 2.13 10.21
N PHE A 6 -4.81 1.11 11.07
CA PHE A 6 -4.57 -0.29 10.70
C PHE A 6 -5.69 -1.17 11.23
N ALA A 7 -6.24 -2.02 10.37
CA ALA A 7 -7.21 -3.02 10.78
C ALA A 7 -6.54 -4.33 11.23
N THR A 8 -7.34 -5.31 11.66
CA THR A 8 -6.85 -6.58 12.22
C THR A 8 -5.99 -7.38 11.24
N GLY A 9 -4.92 -8.00 11.75
CA GLY A 9 -4.13 -8.99 11.04
C GLY A 9 -3.15 -8.42 10.02
N CYS A 10 -2.75 -7.15 10.17
CA CYS A 10 -1.70 -6.57 9.34
C CYS A 10 -0.30 -6.96 9.84
N VAL A 11 0.65 -7.06 8.91
CA VAL A 11 2.08 -7.18 9.21
C VAL A 11 2.77 -5.97 8.58
N ILE A 12 3.42 -5.15 9.40
CA ILE A 12 3.98 -3.86 8.97
C ILE A 12 5.46 -3.80 9.36
N GLU A 13 6.32 -3.95 8.36
CA GLU A 13 7.79 -3.85 8.48
C GLU A 13 8.33 -2.59 7.80
N GLY A 14 7.52 -1.91 6.98
CA GLY A 14 7.84 -0.65 6.32
C GLY A 14 7.30 0.60 7.02
N THR A 15 7.36 1.73 6.31
CA THR A 15 6.88 3.04 6.78
C THR A 15 5.48 3.34 6.23
N VAL A 16 4.59 3.78 7.12
CA VAL A 16 3.21 4.16 6.75
C VAL A 16 2.87 5.50 7.40
N GLU A 17 2.45 6.45 6.56
CA GLU A 17 2.09 7.82 6.97
C GLU A 17 0.80 8.29 6.30
N GLU A 18 -0.06 9.02 7.02
CA GLU A 18 -1.26 9.66 6.44
C GLU A 18 -2.15 8.68 5.65
N SER A 19 -2.29 7.43 6.14
CA SER A 19 -2.81 6.31 5.34
C SER A 19 -3.75 5.39 6.12
N LEU A 20 -4.61 4.68 5.38
CA LEU A 20 -5.55 3.69 5.91
C LEU A 20 -5.22 2.29 5.36
N VAL A 21 -4.97 1.35 6.26
CA VAL A 21 -4.59 -0.03 5.94
C VAL A 21 -5.65 -1.00 6.46
N PHE A 22 -6.28 -1.74 5.54
CA PHE A 22 -7.31 -2.71 5.85
C PHE A 22 -6.74 -4.05 6.31
N ARG A 23 -7.64 -4.98 6.67
CA ARG A 23 -7.30 -6.25 7.31
C ARG A 23 -6.39 -7.09 6.41
N LYS A 24 -5.52 -7.89 7.04
CA LYS A 24 -4.67 -8.87 6.34
C LYS A 24 -3.79 -8.24 5.26
N VAL A 25 -3.32 -7.01 5.49
CA VAL A 25 -2.35 -6.36 4.59
C VAL A 25 -0.94 -6.61 5.12
N THR A 26 -0.03 -6.95 4.21
CA THR A 26 1.40 -7.04 4.50
C THR A 26 2.12 -5.88 3.85
N ILE A 27 2.91 -5.14 4.63
CA ILE A 27 3.80 -4.10 4.14
C ILE A 27 5.22 -4.50 4.53
N ALA A 28 6.00 -4.96 3.55
CA ALA A 28 7.34 -5.48 3.76
C ALA A 28 8.34 -4.38 4.14
N LYS A 29 9.53 -4.81 4.53
CA LYS A 29 10.65 -3.96 4.90
C LYS A 29 10.94 -2.91 3.83
N ASP A 30 11.37 -1.73 4.26
CA ASP A 30 11.79 -0.61 3.39
C ASP A 30 10.71 -0.10 2.42
N ALA A 31 9.49 -0.65 2.45
CA ALA A 31 8.36 -0.11 1.71
C ALA A 31 7.86 1.19 2.35
N GLU A 32 7.40 2.12 1.52
CA GLU A 32 6.86 3.41 1.94
C GLU A 32 5.44 3.59 1.43
N VAL A 33 4.49 3.81 2.34
CA VAL A 33 3.08 4.06 2.00
C VAL A 33 2.65 5.40 2.58
N ARG A 34 2.31 6.36 1.72
CA ARG A 34 1.97 7.74 2.10
C ARG A 34 0.68 8.20 1.44
N ASN A 35 -0.17 8.93 2.16
CA ASN A 35 -1.42 9.50 1.60
C ASN A 35 -2.28 8.48 0.85
N SER A 36 -2.38 7.25 1.35
CA SER A 36 -2.90 6.11 0.57
C SER A 36 -3.93 5.26 1.33
N ILE A 37 -4.76 4.55 0.58
CA ILE A 37 -5.71 3.56 1.08
C ILE A 37 -5.34 2.19 0.53
N ILE A 38 -5.05 1.24 1.42
CA ILE A 38 -4.68 -0.13 1.06
C ILE A 38 -5.78 -1.08 1.52
N MET A 39 -6.57 -1.61 0.58
CA MET A 39 -7.68 -2.51 0.92
C MET A 39 -7.22 -3.94 1.24
N GLN A 40 -8.16 -4.69 1.83
CA GLN A 40 -7.95 -5.99 2.46
C GLN A 40 -7.17 -6.97 1.59
N GLY A 41 -6.24 -7.70 2.23
CA GLY A 41 -5.52 -8.80 1.59
C GLY A 41 -4.39 -8.38 0.66
N SER A 42 -4.12 -7.08 0.55
CA SER A 42 -3.06 -6.57 -0.34
C SER A 42 -1.67 -6.80 0.25
N GLN A 43 -0.69 -6.97 -0.64
CA GLN A 43 0.70 -7.21 -0.28
C GLN A 43 1.58 -6.15 -0.93
N ILE A 44 2.36 -5.44 -0.12
CA ILE A 44 3.31 -4.42 -0.56
C ILE A 44 4.72 -4.97 -0.37
N GLY A 45 5.42 -5.21 -1.47
CA GLY A 45 6.75 -5.80 -1.52
C GLY A 45 7.85 -4.88 -0.97
N GLU A 46 9.01 -5.48 -0.71
CA GLU A 46 10.17 -4.79 -0.13
C GLU A 46 10.59 -3.58 -0.98
N GLY A 47 10.83 -2.43 -0.34
CA GLY A 47 11.25 -1.22 -1.03
C GLY A 47 10.23 -0.59 -1.97
N ALA A 48 8.98 -1.07 -2.01
CA ALA A 48 7.95 -0.48 -2.86
C ALA A 48 7.53 0.91 -2.33
N ILE A 49 7.23 1.85 -3.23
CA ILE A 49 6.85 3.22 -2.89
C ILE A 49 5.43 3.50 -3.39
N LEU A 50 4.52 3.79 -2.47
CA LEU A 50 3.12 4.13 -2.75
C LEU A 50 2.82 5.53 -2.20
N GLU A 51 2.39 6.42 -3.08
CA GLU A 51 1.98 7.78 -2.71
C GLU A 51 0.71 8.18 -3.46
N TYR A 52 -0.30 8.69 -2.75
CA TYR A 52 -1.60 9.04 -3.34
C TYR A 52 -2.25 7.88 -4.12
N CYS A 53 -2.26 6.69 -3.50
CA CYS A 53 -2.73 5.45 -4.11
C CYS A 53 -3.98 4.91 -3.41
N ILE A 54 -4.88 4.29 -4.18
CA ILE A 54 -5.95 3.43 -3.68
C ILE A 54 -5.76 2.05 -4.29
N LEU A 55 -5.43 1.07 -3.46
CA LEU A 55 -5.41 -0.33 -3.86
C LEU A 55 -6.71 -0.99 -3.42
N ASP A 56 -7.45 -1.58 -4.35
CA ASP A 56 -8.59 -2.44 -4.04
C ASP A 56 -8.08 -3.82 -3.51
N LYS A 57 -9.00 -4.74 -3.20
CA LYS A 57 -8.72 -5.97 -2.45
C LYS A 57 -7.75 -6.90 -3.19
N ASN A 58 -6.90 -7.57 -2.41
CA ASN A 58 -5.96 -8.59 -2.88
C ASN A 58 -5.00 -8.10 -3.98
N VAL A 59 -4.60 -6.82 -3.95
CA VAL A 59 -3.60 -6.31 -4.88
C VAL A 59 -2.21 -6.68 -4.38
N THR A 60 -1.34 -7.15 -5.27
CA THR A 60 0.07 -7.41 -4.98
C THR A 60 0.94 -6.39 -5.69
N VAL A 61 1.72 -5.63 -4.93
CA VAL A 61 2.75 -4.73 -5.43
C VAL A 61 4.10 -5.40 -5.20
N GLY A 62 4.83 -5.69 -6.27
CA GLY A 62 6.14 -6.35 -6.21
C GLY A 62 7.23 -5.47 -5.59
N PRO A 63 8.38 -6.07 -5.24
CA PRO A 63 9.51 -5.33 -4.68
C PRO A 63 9.99 -4.19 -5.58
N GLY A 64 10.30 -3.04 -5.00
CA GLY A 64 10.81 -1.85 -5.70
C GLY A 64 9.83 -1.14 -6.63
N VAL A 65 8.60 -1.66 -6.80
CA VAL A 65 7.58 -1.02 -7.64
C VAL A 65 7.19 0.34 -7.04
N THR A 66 7.12 1.36 -7.89
CA THR A 66 6.73 2.71 -7.50
C THR A 66 5.38 3.08 -8.13
N LEU A 67 4.40 3.40 -7.28
CA LEU A 67 3.10 3.94 -7.65
C LEU A 67 2.97 5.33 -7.02
N LYS A 68 2.97 6.38 -7.85
CA LYS A 68 2.86 7.76 -7.39
C LYS A 68 1.77 8.49 -8.13
N GLY A 69 0.69 8.77 -7.41
CA GLY A 69 -0.32 9.74 -7.80
C GLY A 69 0.01 11.13 -7.26
N THR A 70 -1.01 11.98 -7.25
CA THR A 70 -1.00 13.31 -6.64
C THR A 70 -2.33 13.53 -5.92
N LYS A 71 -2.42 14.59 -5.12
CA LYS A 71 -3.66 14.97 -4.43
C LYS A 71 -4.86 15.12 -5.39
N ASP A 72 -4.61 15.57 -6.62
CA ASP A 72 -5.67 15.85 -7.61
C ASP A 72 -5.84 14.71 -8.63
N ASN A 73 -4.90 13.76 -8.67
CA ASN A 73 -4.96 12.62 -9.57
C ASN A 73 -4.39 11.37 -8.90
N LEU A 74 -5.27 10.55 -8.34
CA LEU A 74 -4.93 9.35 -7.60
C LEU A 74 -4.58 8.20 -8.54
N VAL A 75 -3.65 7.34 -8.11
CA VAL A 75 -3.43 6.03 -8.74
C VAL A 75 -4.38 5.02 -8.12
N VAL A 76 -5.28 4.45 -8.92
CA VAL A 76 -6.26 3.45 -8.47
C VAL A 76 -5.95 2.10 -9.12
N ILE A 77 -5.75 1.07 -8.31
CA ILE A 77 -5.48 -0.29 -8.78
C ILE A 77 -6.67 -1.19 -8.44
N GLU A 78 -7.23 -1.84 -9.45
CA GLU A 78 -8.35 -2.76 -9.30
C GLU A 78 -7.99 -4.03 -8.54
N LYS A 79 -8.99 -4.68 -7.95
CA LYS A 79 -8.84 -5.92 -7.17
C LYS A 79 -8.15 -7.03 -7.94
N ASN A 80 -7.43 -7.88 -7.21
CA ASN A 80 -6.74 -9.08 -7.71
C ASN A 80 -5.70 -8.80 -8.81
N LYS A 81 -5.16 -7.58 -8.88
CA LYS A 81 -4.05 -7.25 -9.78
C LYS A 81 -2.71 -7.52 -9.11
N THR A 82 -1.73 -7.92 -9.92
CA THR A 82 -0.34 -8.04 -9.52
C THR A 82 0.48 -7.09 -10.39
N LEU A 83 1.27 -6.25 -9.75
CA LEU A 83 2.14 -5.26 -10.38
C LEU A 83 3.58 -5.64 -10.07
N THR A 84 4.37 -5.92 -11.09
CA THR A 84 5.80 -6.25 -10.98
C THR A 84 6.57 -5.43 -12.01
N VAL A 85 7.87 -5.26 -11.78
CA VAL A 85 8.81 -4.76 -12.79
C VAL A 85 9.06 -5.79 -13.89
#